data_AF-A0A942QVY3-F1
#
_entry.id   AF-A0A942QVY3-F1
#
_cell.length_a   1.000
_cell.length_b   1.000
_cell.length_c   1.000
_cell.angle_alpha   90.00
_cell.angle_beta   90.00
_cell.angle_gamma   90.00
#
_symmetry.space_group_name_H-M   'P 1'
#
loop_
_entity.id
_entity.type
_entity.pdbx_description
1 polymer ?
#
loop_
_entity_poly.entity_id
_entity_poly.type
_entity_poly.pdbx_seq_one_letter_code
_entity_poly.pdbx_strand_id
1 'polypeptide(L)'
;MPCNHRFLNDLYPQYKLRYLFVGTFNPEWNNPNGNNANWFYGRRTNSFWRILPETFGHNNMNTAQNRQNPEIWKNYCIKNGIGLTDIIEKIIDANIDDNQNEIYSFLDNQLEEFQQIQLTDILKLIKENKDSLKRVYFTRYCHTLSRDGVLLNRWNQIRDLCDELNIHNSCLVTPSNGYRMPVNEKIELWLNTINH
;
A
#
# COMPACT_ATOMS: atom_id res chain seq x y z
N MET A 1 3.00 8.05 22.71
CA MET A 1 3.38 6.64 22.42
C MET A 1 3.57 6.52 20.93
N PRO A 2 4.63 5.86 20.42
CA PRO A 2 4.80 5.72 18.97
C PRO A 2 3.59 5.04 18.33
N CYS A 3 3.34 5.31 17.06
CA CYS A 3 2.29 4.65 16.28
C CYS A 3 2.95 3.62 15.35
N ASN A 4 2.77 2.32 15.63
CA ASN A 4 3.20 1.28 14.70
C ASN A 4 2.23 1.16 13.52
N HIS A 5 2.71 0.50 12.46
CA HIS A 5 1.85 -0.03 11.42
C HIS A 5 0.95 -1.15 11.97
N ARG A 6 -0.33 -1.11 11.62
CA ARG A 6 -1.36 -2.06 12.07
C ARG A 6 -1.06 -3.52 11.73
N PHE A 7 -0.41 -3.74 10.59
CA PHE A 7 -0.06 -5.08 10.10
C PHE A 7 1.45 -5.29 10.09
N LEU A 8 2.13 -4.86 11.15
CA LEU A 8 3.60 -4.92 11.28
C LEU A 8 4.18 -6.30 10.87
N ASN A 9 3.56 -7.39 11.32
CA ASN A 9 4.00 -8.76 11.01
C ASN A 9 3.76 -9.19 9.55
N ASP A 10 2.91 -8.47 8.81
CA ASP A 10 2.59 -8.79 7.41
C ASP A 10 3.27 -7.82 6.42
N LEU A 11 4.06 -6.83 6.88
CA LEU A 11 4.78 -5.88 6.01
C LEU A 11 5.87 -6.54 5.13
N TYR A 12 6.31 -7.75 5.52
CA TYR A 12 7.37 -8.50 4.85
C TYR A 12 6.85 -9.86 4.36
N PRO A 13 6.20 -9.92 3.18
CA PRO A 13 5.70 -11.17 2.62
C PRO A 13 6.79 -12.25 2.49
N GLN A 14 6.57 -13.41 3.13
CA GLN A 14 7.54 -14.53 3.19
C GLN A 14 7.25 -15.62 2.14
N TYR A 15 6.96 -15.23 0.90
CA TYR A 15 6.73 -16.14 -0.22
C TYR A 15 7.23 -15.51 -1.53
N LYS A 16 7.41 -16.33 -2.56
CA LYS A 16 7.94 -15.88 -3.85
C LYS A 16 7.05 -14.81 -4.49
N LEU A 17 7.60 -13.62 -4.70
CA LEU A 17 6.86 -12.49 -5.27
C LEU A 17 7.06 -12.37 -6.77
N ARG A 18 5.96 -12.07 -7.47
CA ARG A 18 5.93 -11.65 -8.89
C ARG A 18 5.58 -10.17 -9.01
N TYR A 19 4.72 -9.69 -8.11
CA TYR A 19 4.27 -8.31 -8.03
C TYR A 19 4.41 -7.83 -6.59
N LEU A 20 4.80 -6.58 -6.39
CA LEU A 20 4.79 -5.93 -5.08
C LEU A 20 3.98 -4.64 -5.15
N PHE A 21 2.96 -4.50 -4.32
CA PHE A 21 2.17 -3.28 -4.18
C PHE A 21 2.54 -2.60 -2.87
N VAL A 22 2.97 -1.35 -2.98
CA VAL A 22 3.48 -0.52 -1.90
C VAL A 22 2.44 0.58 -1.63
N GLY A 23 1.87 0.62 -0.43
CA GLY A 23 1.09 1.75 0.07
C GLY A 23 1.94 2.66 0.95
N THR A 24 1.29 3.50 1.75
CA THR A 24 1.98 4.50 2.58
C THR A 24 2.05 4.11 4.04
N PHE A 25 0.90 4.06 4.71
CA PHE A 25 0.81 3.73 6.12
C PHE A 25 -0.62 3.34 6.52
N ASN A 26 -0.73 2.32 7.36
CA ASN A 26 -1.95 2.00 8.09
C ASN A 26 -1.70 2.04 9.60
N PRO A 27 -2.16 3.07 10.32
CA PRO A 27 -1.88 3.20 11.75
C PRO A 27 -2.58 2.13 12.59
N GLU A 28 -1.89 1.63 13.61
CA GLU A 28 -2.43 0.69 14.59
C GLU A 28 -3.51 1.32 15.47
N TRP A 29 -3.47 2.65 15.67
CA TRP A 29 -4.47 3.36 16.46
C TRP A 29 -5.84 3.24 15.80
N ASN A 30 -6.83 2.86 16.60
CA ASN A 30 -8.18 2.64 16.10
C ASN A 30 -8.86 3.98 15.84
N ASN A 31 -9.33 4.16 14.61
CA ASN A 31 -10.13 5.32 14.27
C ASN A 31 -11.44 5.31 15.08
N PRO A 32 -11.80 6.41 15.77
CA PRO A 32 -13.02 6.52 16.56
C PRO A 32 -14.31 6.21 15.78
N ASN A 33 -14.31 6.42 14.45
CA ASN A 33 -15.46 6.11 13.59
C ASN A 33 -15.59 4.61 13.22
N GLY A 34 -14.70 3.76 13.71
CA GLY A 34 -14.69 2.32 13.43
C GLY A 34 -14.22 1.93 12.02
N ASN A 35 -13.73 2.87 11.20
CA ASN A 35 -13.19 2.60 9.86
C ASN A 35 -11.77 2.01 9.88
N ASN A 36 -11.57 1.01 10.73
CA ASN A 36 -10.31 0.29 10.85
C ASN A 36 -10.20 -0.77 9.75
N ALA A 37 -9.00 -0.94 9.22
CA ALA A 37 -8.73 -2.02 8.29
C ALA A 37 -8.49 -3.31 9.10
N ASN A 38 -9.03 -4.41 8.64
CA ASN A 38 -8.77 -5.75 9.19
C ASN A 38 -7.56 -6.43 8.49
N TRP A 39 -7.18 -5.96 7.31
CA TRP A 39 -5.91 -6.25 6.62
C TRP A 39 -5.62 -5.14 5.59
N PHE A 40 -4.50 -5.22 4.85
CA PHE A 40 -4.14 -4.24 3.82
C PHE A 40 -5.33 -3.89 2.91
N TYR A 41 -5.60 -2.60 2.76
CA TYR A 41 -6.73 -2.06 1.98
C TYR A 41 -8.12 -2.61 2.36
N GLY A 42 -8.30 -3.18 3.55
CA GLY A 42 -9.54 -3.84 3.97
C GLY A 42 -10.67 -2.92 4.46
N ARG A 43 -10.46 -1.60 4.43
CA ARG A 43 -11.51 -0.63 4.80
C ARG A 43 -12.66 -0.67 3.79
N ARG A 44 -13.89 -0.45 4.25
CA ARG A 44 -15.07 -0.34 3.36
C ARG A 44 -14.96 0.81 2.36
N THR A 45 -14.21 1.84 2.72
CA THR A 45 -13.94 3.02 1.90
C THR A 45 -12.76 2.81 0.94
N ASN A 46 -12.35 1.56 0.69
CA ASN A 46 -11.26 1.23 -0.23
C ASN A 46 -11.71 0.13 -1.20
N SER A 47 -11.43 0.34 -2.49
CA SER A 47 -11.85 -0.55 -3.57
C SER A 47 -10.73 -1.46 -4.08
N PHE A 48 -9.58 -1.53 -3.41
CA PHE A 48 -8.43 -2.34 -3.82
C PHE A 48 -8.80 -3.79 -4.13
N TRP A 49 -9.57 -4.45 -3.24
CA TRP A 49 -9.99 -5.85 -3.41
C TRP A 49 -11.05 -6.06 -4.50
N ARG A 50 -11.51 -4.98 -5.14
CA ARG A 50 -12.23 -5.04 -6.41
C ARG A 50 -11.28 -4.77 -7.58
N ILE A 51 -10.51 -3.69 -7.48
CA ILE A 51 -9.64 -3.20 -8.56
C ILE A 51 -8.56 -4.20 -8.90
N LEU A 52 -7.81 -4.69 -7.91
CA LEU A 52 -6.67 -5.57 -8.12
C LEU A 52 -7.08 -6.87 -8.84
N PRO A 53 -8.08 -7.65 -8.38
CA PRO A 53 -8.50 -8.85 -9.09
C PRO A 53 -8.99 -8.58 -10.52
N GLU A 54 -9.86 -7.58 -10.70
CA GLU A 54 -10.41 -7.26 -12.03
C GLU A 54 -9.30 -6.81 -13.00
N THR A 55 -8.25 -6.13 -12.51
CA THR A 55 -7.06 -5.77 -13.32
C THR A 55 -6.30 -6.99 -13.84
N PHE A 56 -6.30 -8.10 -13.09
CA PHE A 56 -5.70 -9.36 -13.55
C PHE A 56 -6.69 -10.27 -14.29
N GLY A 57 -7.89 -9.79 -14.62
CA GLY A 57 -8.94 -10.57 -15.26
C GLY A 57 -9.61 -11.58 -14.33
N HIS A 58 -9.49 -11.40 -13.01
CA HIS A 58 -10.09 -12.25 -11.99
C HIS A 58 -11.37 -11.62 -11.42
N ASN A 59 -12.18 -12.45 -10.76
CA ASN A 59 -13.43 -12.00 -10.13
C ASN A 59 -13.16 -11.02 -8.98
N ASN A 60 -14.02 -10.00 -8.87
CA ASN A 60 -14.08 -9.08 -7.74
C ASN A 60 -14.07 -9.84 -6.40
N MET A 61 -13.15 -9.47 -5.49
CA MET A 61 -13.05 -10.07 -4.16
C MET A 61 -13.69 -9.23 -3.05
N ASN A 62 -14.23 -8.04 -3.36
CA ASN A 62 -14.99 -7.20 -2.44
C ASN A 62 -16.50 -7.49 -2.53
N THR A 63 -16.88 -8.77 -2.48
CA THR A 63 -18.27 -9.24 -2.44
C THR A 63 -18.80 -9.29 -1.00
N ALA A 64 -20.10 -9.45 -0.81
CA ALA A 64 -20.69 -9.58 0.54
C ALA A 64 -20.09 -10.76 1.34
N GLN A 65 -19.70 -11.84 0.67
CA GLN A 65 -19.15 -13.05 1.28
C GLN A 65 -17.65 -12.90 1.64
N ASN A 66 -16.90 -12.11 0.88
CA ASN A 66 -15.44 -12.01 0.99
C ASN A 66 -14.98 -10.70 1.64
N ARG A 67 -15.89 -9.72 1.80
CA ARG A 67 -15.58 -8.44 2.42
C ARG A 67 -15.09 -8.65 3.85
N GLN A 68 -13.99 -7.98 4.18
CA GLN A 68 -13.38 -8.06 5.50
C GLN A 68 -12.93 -9.49 5.90
N ASN A 69 -12.47 -10.30 4.93
CA ASN A 69 -11.87 -11.61 5.20
C ASN A 69 -10.37 -11.63 4.81
N PRO A 70 -9.45 -11.40 5.77
CA PRO A 70 -8.01 -11.39 5.50
C PRO A 70 -7.46 -12.70 4.96
N GLU A 71 -8.02 -13.84 5.35
CA GLU A 71 -7.55 -15.15 4.92
C GLU A 71 -7.74 -15.35 3.42
N ILE A 72 -8.91 -15.00 2.90
CA ILE A 72 -9.22 -15.06 1.46
C ILE A 72 -8.27 -14.15 0.67
N TRP A 73 -8.01 -12.96 1.18
CA TRP A 73 -7.11 -11.99 0.56
C TRP A 73 -5.65 -12.46 0.57
N LYS A 74 -5.17 -12.98 1.70
CA LYS A 74 -3.83 -13.58 1.84
C LYS A 74 -3.66 -14.76 0.86
N ASN A 75 -4.63 -15.66 0.80
CA ASN A 75 -4.61 -16.80 -0.12
C ASN A 75 -4.57 -16.37 -1.59
N TYR A 76 -5.33 -15.34 -1.96
CA TYR A 76 -5.25 -14.75 -3.29
C TYR A 76 -3.88 -14.16 -3.59
N CYS A 77 -3.31 -13.41 -2.64
CA CYS A 77 -1.96 -12.85 -2.77
C CYS A 77 -0.90 -13.94 -2.99
N ILE A 78 -0.90 -14.98 -2.15
CA ILE A 78 0.03 -16.11 -2.25
C ILE A 78 -0.12 -16.82 -3.61
N LYS A 79 -1.36 -17.17 -3.99
CA LYS A 79 -1.64 -17.89 -5.25
C LYS A 79 -1.15 -17.12 -6.48
N ASN A 80 -1.20 -15.79 -6.45
CA ASN A 80 -0.85 -14.94 -7.59
C ASN A 80 0.56 -14.33 -7.48
N GLY A 81 1.30 -14.62 -6.40
CA GLY A 81 2.62 -14.03 -6.13
C GLY A 81 2.56 -12.51 -5.95
N ILE A 82 1.55 -12.01 -5.24
CA ILE A 82 1.32 -10.57 -5.00
C ILE A 82 1.70 -10.25 -3.56
N GLY A 83 2.79 -9.52 -3.36
CA GLY A 83 3.17 -8.95 -2.07
C GLY A 83 2.48 -7.62 -1.83
N LEU A 84 2.06 -7.38 -0.58
CA LEU A 84 1.57 -6.08 -0.12
C LEU A 84 2.49 -5.59 1.00
N THR A 85 2.84 -4.31 0.96
CA THR A 85 3.62 -3.63 2.00
C THR A 85 3.28 -2.15 1.99
N ASP A 86 3.77 -1.40 2.97
CA ASP A 86 3.60 0.05 3.08
C ASP A 86 4.97 0.70 3.35
N ILE A 87 5.17 1.97 2.97
CA ILE A 87 6.44 2.69 3.14
C ILE A 87 6.81 2.88 4.62
N ILE A 88 5.83 3.25 5.45
CA ILE A 88 6.04 3.58 6.86
C ILE A 88 5.77 2.34 7.71
N GLU A 89 6.75 1.96 8.53
CA GLU A 89 6.62 0.89 9.52
C GLU A 89 6.13 1.43 10.86
N LYS A 90 6.62 2.61 11.25
CA LYS A 90 6.32 3.25 12.53
C LYS A 90 6.58 4.75 12.47
N ILE A 91 5.75 5.51 13.18
CA ILE A 91 5.99 6.92 13.50
C ILE A 91 6.40 6.98 14.98
N ILE A 92 7.66 7.27 15.25
CA ILE A 92 8.31 7.13 16.57
C ILE A 92 7.89 8.26 17.50
N ASP A 93 7.83 9.48 16.98
CA ASP A 93 7.53 10.71 17.70
C ASP A 93 6.03 11.05 17.75
N ALA A 94 5.17 10.15 17.28
CA ALA A 94 3.73 10.30 17.46
C ALA A 94 3.34 10.21 18.94
N ASN A 95 2.34 11.01 19.32
CA ASN A 95 1.67 10.92 20.61
C ASN A 95 0.14 10.86 20.42
N ILE A 96 -0.51 9.89 21.06
CA ILE A 96 -1.95 9.69 20.90
C ILE A 96 -2.74 10.84 21.52
N ASP A 97 -2.22 11.54 22.51
CA ASP A 97 -2.96 12.66 23.11
C ASP A 97 -2.90 13.92 22.23
N ASP A 98 -1.84 14.06 21.44
CA ASP A 98 -1.56 15.29 20.66
C ASP A 98 -1.82 15.12 19.16
N ASN A 99 -1.66 13.91 18.62
CA ASN A 99 -1.55 13.69 17.17
C ASN A 99 -2.62 12.76 16.57
N GLN A 100 -3.74 12.54 17.29
CA GLN A 100 -4.81 11.68 16.81
C GLN A 100 -5.35 12.12 15.45
N ASN A 101 -5.55 13.42 15.24
CA ASN A 101 -6.18 13.93 14.04
C ASN A 101 -5.30 13.72 12.80
N GLU A 102 -4.00 13.96 12.94
CA GLU A 102 -2.97 13.80 11.91
C GLU A 102 -2.82 12.33 11.51
N ILE A 103 -2.84 11.42 12.51
CA ILE A 103 -2.75 9.98 12.26
C ILE A 103 -4.05 9.43 11.64
N TYR A 104 -5.22 9.92 12.08
CA TYR A 104 -6.52 9.43 11.61
C TYR A 104 -6.97 10.00 10.27
N SER A 105 -6.40 11.10 9.81
CA SER A 105 -6.73 11.69 8.51
C SER A 105 -6.29 10.80 7.35
N PHE A 106 -5.24 10.00 7.57
CA PHE A 106 -4.54 9.23 6.53
C PHE A 106 -4.00 10.11 5.39
N LEU A 107 -3.82 11.41 5.64
CA LEU A 107 -3.27 12.35 4.68
C LEU A 107 -1.75 12.31 4.75
N ASP A 108 -1.12 12.00 3.62
CA ASP A 108 0.32 11.86 3.52
C ASP A 108 1.06 13.11 4.00
N ASN A 109 0.59 14.30 3.64
CA ASN A 109 1.23 15.55 4.05
C ASN A 109 1.26 15.73 5.57
N GLN A 110 0.27 15.22 6.31
CA GLN A 110 0.27 15.24 7.78
C GLN A 110 1.18 14.16 8.36
N LEU A 111 1.27 12.99 7.71
CA LEU A 111 2.22 11.95 8.11
C LEU A 111 3.68 12.40 7.90
N GLU A 112 3.93 13.28 6.94
CA GLU A 112 5.26 13.83 6.64
C GLU A 112 5.68 14.98 7.57
N GLU A 113 4.79 15.48 8.43
CA GLU A 113 5.13 16.50 9.45
C GLU A 113 5.91 15.92 10.62
N PHE A 114 5.82 14.60 10.85
CA PHE A 114 6.58 13.90 11.87
C PHE A 114 8.07 13.84 11.54
N GLN A 115 8.92 14.03 12.55
CA GLN A 115 10.36 14.13 12.38
C GLN A 115 11.06 12.77 12.51
N GLN A 116 10.43 11.81 13.19
CA GLN A 116 11.01 10.49 13.44
C GLN A 116 10.15 9.37 12.85
N ILE A 117 10.33 9.13 11.56
CA ILE A 117 9.62 8.10 10.81
C ILE A 117 10.56 6.92 10.55
N GLN A 118 10.17 5.74 11.00
CA GLN A 118 10.82 4.47 10.68
C GLN A 118 10.19 3.87 9.42
N LEU A 119 11.01 3.68 8.40
CA LEU A 119 10.61 3.13 7.10
C LEU A 119 10.75 1.61 7.07
N THR A 120 9.82 0.95 6.37
CA THR A 120 9.92 -0.48 6.06
C THR A 120 11.09 -0.74 5.11
N ASP A 121 11.84 -1.83 5.32
CA ASP A 121 12.98 -2.20 4.47
C ASP A 121 12.57 -2.86 3.14
N ILE A 122 11.81 -2.12 2.34
CA ILE A 122 11.31 -2.55 1.03
C ILE A 122 12.47 -2.84 0.06
N LEU A 123 13.60 -2.13 0.17
CA LEU A 123 14.76 -2.36 -0.68
C LEU A 123 15.33 -3.77 -0.47
N LYS A 124 15.41 -4.22 0.78
CA LYS A 124 15.79 -5.60 1.09
C LYS A 124 14.78 -6.60 0.53
N LEU A 125 13.47 -6.36 0.70
CA LEU A 125 12.42 -7.22 0.15
C LEU A 125 12.52 -7.39 -1.37
N ILE A 126 12.81 -6.31 -2.09
CA ILE A 126 13.04 -6.33 -3.55
C ILE A 126 14.28 -7.15 -3.89
N LYS A 127 15.41 -6.92 -3.21
CA LYS A 127 16.66 -7.66 -3.45
C LYS A 127 16.52 -9.16 -3.21
N GLU A 128 15.80 -9.55 -2.16
CA GLU A 128 15.52 -10.96 -1.84
C GLU A 128 14.63 -11.65 -2.88
N ASN A 129 13.82 -10.87 -3.62
CA ASN A 129 12.93 -11.37 -4.67
C ASN A 129 13.38 -11.02 -6.09
N LYS A 130 14.62 -10.55 -6.28
CA LYS A 130 15.10 -9.99 -7.56
C LYS A 130 14.93 -10.93 -8.76
N ASP A 131 15.00 -12.25 -8.54
CA ASP A 131 14.92 -13.25 -9.61
C ASP A 131 13.48 -13.61 -10.01
N SER A 132 12.48 -13.22 -9.21
CA SER A 132 11.08 -13.54 -9.46
C SER A 132 10.17 -12.33 -9.59
N LEU A 133 10.53 -11.22 -8.96
CA LEU A 133 9.79 -9.98 -8.94
C LEU A 133 9.86 -9.32 -10.32
N LYS A 134 8.71 -9.13 -10.94
CA LYS A 134 8.61 -8.55 -12.28
C LYS A 134 8.26 -7.08 -12.24
N ARG A 135 7.42 -6.70 -11.28
CA ARG A 135 6.76 -5.40 -11.23
C ARG A 135 6.57 -4.91 -9.78
N VAL A 136 6.85 -3.64 -9.54
CA VAL A 136 6.62 -2.95 -8.26
C VAL A 136 5.71 -1.73 -8.50
N TYR A 137 4.66 -1.59 -7.70
CA TYR A 137 3.69 -0.52 -7.87
C TYR A 137 3.47 0.26 -6.60
N PHE A 138 3.51 1.59 -6.71
CA PHE A 138 3.04 2.44 -5.63
C PHE A 138 1.54 2.70 -5.80
N THR A 139 0.72 2.42 -4.79
CA THR A 139 -0.76 2.48 -4.89
C THR A 139 -1.32 3.90 -4.75
N ARG A 140 -0.57 4.88 -5.23
CA ARG A 140 -0.91 6.30 -5.30
C ARG A 140 -0.12 6.97 -6.41
N TYR A 141 -0.66 8.05 -6.95
CA TYR A 141 0.04 8.89 -7.91
C TYR A 141 1.25 9.58 -7.26
N CYS A 142 2.41 9.47 -7.89
CA CYS A 142 3.63 10.07 -7.34
C CYS A 142 3.61 11.61 -7.38
N HIS A 143 2.88 12.22 -8.32
CA HIS A 143 2.76 13.67 -8.41
C HIS A 143 1.90 14.29 -7.28
N THR A 144 1.21 13.47 -6.48
CA THR A 144 0.45 13.96 -5.31
C THR A 144 1.26 13.95 -4.02
N LEU A 145 2.49 13.45 -4.05
CA LEU A 145 3.39 13.46 -2.89
C LEU A 145 4.16 14.78 -2.80
N SER A 146 4.55 15.16 -1.59
CA SER A 146 5.42 16.32 -1.36
C SER A 146 6.77 16.11 -2.03
N ARG A 147 7.26 17.11 -2.76
CA ARG A 147 8.48 17.02 -3.58
C ARG A 147 9.71 16.58 -2.78
N ASP A 148 9.83 17.05 -1.55
CA ASP A 148 10.96 16.75 -0.66
C ASP A 148 10.52 15.85 0.51
N GLY A 149 9.32 15.28 0.42
CA GLY A 149 8.71 14.44 1.46
C GLY A 149 9.35 13.06 1.55
N VAL A 150 9.31 12.47 2.75
CA VAL A 150 9.91 11.16 3.02
C VAL A 150 9.31 10.07 2.13
N LEU A 151 8.03 10.16 1.79
CA LEU A 151 7.34 9.15 0.97
C LEU A 151 7.85 9.16 -0.47
N LEU A 152 8.00 10.35 -1.07
CA LEU A 152 8.50 10.47 -2.43
C LEU A 152 9.99 10.09 -2.50
N ASN A 153 10.77 10.52 -1.52
CA ASN A 153 12.19 10.14 -1.42
C ASN A 153 12.35 8.63 -1.31
N ARG A 154 11.55 7.96 -0.47
CA ARG A 154 11.59 6.50 -0.34
C ARG A 154 11.12 5.80 -1.62
N TRP A 155 10.08 6.32 -2.28
CA TRP A 155 9.64 5.76 -3.56
C TRP A 155 10.70 5.93 -4.67
N ASN A 156 11.41 7.05 -4.72
CA ASN A 156 12.51 7.25 -5.67
C ASN A 156 13.62 6.21 -5.45
N GLN A 157 14.02 5.94 -4.20
CA GLN A 157 14.98 4.87 -3.89
C GLN A 157 14.50 3.48 -4.37
N ILE A 158 13.21 3.20 -4.23
CA ILE A 158 12.60 1.96 -4.71
C ILE A 158 12.66 1.89 -6.24
N ARG A 159 12.30 2.99 -6.95
CA ARG A 159 12.39 3.07 -8.40
C ARG A 159 13.81 2.87 -8.89
N ASP A 160 14.78 3.58 -8.33
CA ASP A 160 16.18 3.52 -8.76
C ASP A 160 16.73 2.09 -8.63
N LEU A 161 16.39 1.39 -7.53
CA LEU A 161 16.74 -0.03 -7.36
C LEU A 161 16.01 -0.94 -8.36
N CYS A 162 14.72 -0.69 -8.63
CA CYS A 162 13.97 -1.45 -9.61
C CYS A 162 14.58 -1.29 -11.02
N ASP A 163 14.96 -0.06 -11.39
CA ASP A 163 15.59 0.25 -12.67
C ASP A 163 16.96 -0.46 -12.79
N GLU A 164 17.78 -0.45 -11.73
CA GLU A 164 19.04 -1.20 -11.67
C GLU A 164 18.83 -2.71 -11.91
N LEU A 165 17.76 -3.27 -11.36
CA LEU A 165 17.43 -4.69 -11.43
C LEU A 165 16.57 -5.06 -12.66
N ASN A 166 16.27 -4.12 -13.55
CA ASN A 166 15.34 -4.30 -14.68
C ASN A 166 13.95 -4.80 -14.27
N ILE A 167 13.46 -4.35 -13.11
CA ILE A 167 12.12 -4.60 -12.59
C ILE A 167 11.23 -3.41 -12.96
N HIS A 168 10.13 -3.67 -13.67
CA HIS A 168 9.22 -2.58 -14.04
C HIS A 168 8.63 -1.93 -12.78
N ASN A 169 8.56 -0.61 -12.75
CA ASN A 169 7.93 0.10 -11.64
C ASN A 169 7.05 1.25 -12.13
N SER A 170 5.95 1.51 -11.41
CA SER A 170 5.08 2.64 -11.73
C SER A 170 4.20 3.05 -10.55
N CYS A 171 3.61 4.23 -10.65
CA CYS A 171 2.65 4.77 -9.70
C CYS A 171 1.23 4.51 -10.24
N LEU A 172 0.32 4.08 -9.37
CA LEU A 172 -1.07 3.78 -9.71
C LEU A 172 -2.02 4.83 -9.16
N VAL A 173 -3.20 4.95 -9.75
CA VAL A 173 -4.29 5.71 -9.11
C VAL A 173 -4.68 5.05 -7.79
N THR A 174 -4.95 5.85 -6.76
CA THR A 174 -5.27 5.31 -5.43
C THR A 174 -6.58 4.51 -5.43
N PRO A 175 -6.61 3.33 -4.75
CA PRO A 175 -7.83 2.54 -4.62
C PRO A 175 -8.80 3.10 -3.58
N SER A 176 -8.42 4.15 -2.84
CA SER A 176 -9.28 4.83 -1.85
C SER A 176 -10.52 5.44 -2.52
N ASN A 177 -11.69 5.26 -1.92
CA ASN A 177 -12.93 5.89 -2.36
C ASN A 177 -12.97 7.40 -2.03
N GLY A 178 -12.03 7.90 -1.22
CA GLY A 178 -11.88 9.35 -0.98
C GLY A 178 -11.44 10.10 -2.24
N TYR A 179 -10.72 9.43 -3.15
CA TYR A 179 -10.44 9.96 -4.47
C TYR A 179 -11.67 9.76 -5.36
N ARG A 180 -12.34 10.87 -5.71
CA ARG A 180 -13.61 10.95 -6.44
C ARG A 180 -13.45 10.57 -7.92
N MET A 181 -13.20 9.29 -8.15
CA MET A 181 -13.13 8.67 -9.47
C MET A 181 -13.90 7.34 -9.42
N PRO A 182 -14.77 7.04 -10.40
CA PRO A 182 -15.46 5.76 -10.52
C PRO A 182 -14.50 4.58 -10.46
N VAL A 183 -14.92 3.48 -9.81
CA VAL A 183 -14.07 2.29 -9.64
C VAL A 183 -13.70 1.65 -10.98
N ASN A 184 -14.61 1.68 -11.97
CA ASN A 184 -14.34 1.13 -13.29
C ASN A 184 -13.21 1.90 -14.01
N GLU A 185 -13.22 3.23 -13.90
CA GLU A 185 -12.14 4.07 -14.46
C GLU A 185 -10.80 3.79 -13.75
N LYS A 186 -10.81 3.57 -12.42
CA LYS A 186 -9.60 3.13 -11.70
C LYS A 186 -9.07 1.80 -12.23
N ILE A 187 -9.96 0.85 -12.52
CA ILE A 187 -9.59 -0.46 -13.09
C ILE A 187 -8.94 -0.29 -14.47
N GLU A 188 -9.52 0.54 -15.34
CA GLU A 188 -8.95 0.82 -16.67
C GLU A 188 -7.55 1.44 -16.57
N LEU A 189 -7.36 2.40 -15.64
CA LEU A 189 -6.04 3.00 -15.40
C LEU A 189 -5.03 1.98 -14.85
N TRP A 190 -5.46 1.10 -13.95
CA TRP A 190 -4.61 0.01 -13.44
C TRP A 190 -4.25 -0.98 -14.53
N LEU A 191 -5.21 -1.40 -15.36
CA LEU A 191 -5.01 -2.27 -16.53
C LEU A 191 -3.97 -1.68 -17.48
N ASN A 192 -4.12 -0.40 -17.84
CA ASN A 192 -3.19 0.29 -18.74
C ASN A 192 -1.79 0.43 -18.13
N THR A 193 -1.67 0.52 -16.80
CA THR A 193 -0.36 0.64 -16.14
C THR A 193 0.30 -0.72 -15.90
N ILE A 194 -0.49 -1.77 -15.68
CA ILE A 194 0.01 -3.11 -15.32
C ILE A 194 0.32 -3.97 -16.54
N ASN A 195 -0.42 -3.80 -17.64
CA ASN A 195 -0.26 -4.60 -18.86
C ASN A 195 0.72 -4.02 -19.88
N HIS A 196 1.12 -2.75 -19.72
CA HIS A 196 2.19 -2.11 -20.47
C HIS A 196 3.51 -2.16 -19.68
#